data_AF-A0A3D4A350-F1
#
_entry.id   AF-A0A3D4A350-F1
#
_cell.length_a   1.000
_cell.length_b   1.000
_cell.length_c   1.000
_cell.angle_alpha   90.00
_cell.angle_beta   90.00
_cell.angle_gamma   90.00
#
_symmetry.space_group_name_H-M   'P 1'
#
loop_
_entity.id
_entity.type
_entity.pdbx_description
1 polymer ?
#
loop_
_entity_poly.entity_id
_entity_poly.type
_entity_poly.pdbx_seq_one_letter_code
_entity_poly.pdbx_strand_id
1 'polypeptide(L)'
;MPRQILRFGDQLMQQQLWCWGRDVERAEGNLLMEFGFERHRDCAIDPQSTCYRLDCDELHVSLWGFGMFFGRRDLGGLYINRFDFRPRWAPIESLAEGIHWPQELPAFARPRGRAQWVRARDLWSGLLRWIADYEAWVQDTSEPTYRSKTVETWLRPFVRAEKMSAAWHFLSNQDWNRQSKPLSELLKRYKLPRGAK
;
A
#
# COMPACT_ATOMS: atom_id res chain seq x y z
N MET A 1 3.65 4.54 -17.18
CA MET A 1 4.10 3.32 -16.48
C MET A 1 3.87 2.13 -17.38
N PRO A 2 4.85 1.23 -17.57
CA PRO A 2 4.69 0.04 -18.41
C PRO A 2 3.55 -0.88 -17.91
N ARG A 3 2.82 -1.53 -18.84
CA ARG A 3 1.68 -2.40 -18.51
C ARG A 3 2.05 -3.55 -17.57
N GLN A 4 3.26 -4.07 -17.67
CA GLN A 4 3.74 -5.17 -16.81
C GLN A 4 3.90 -4.71 -15.36
N ILE A 5 4.44 -3.51 -15.12
CA ILE A 5 4.56 -2.91 -13.78
C ILE A 5 3.17 -2.68 -13.17
N LEU A 6 2.23 -2.15 -13.95
CA LEU A 6 0.85 -1.94 -13.50
C LEU A 6 0.19 -3.26 -13.07
N ARG A 7 0.31 -4.32 -13.89
CA ARG A 7 -0.27 -5.63 -13.55
C ARG A 7 0.39 -6.25 -12.32
N PHE A 8 1.70 -6.15 -12.22
CA PHE A 8 2.44 -6.69 -11.08
C PHE A 8 2.05 -5.98 -9.78
N GLY A 9 2.05 -4.64 -9.81
CA GLY A 9 1.68 -3.84 -8.64
C GLY A 9 0.21 -3.98 -8.25
N ASP A 10 -0.70 -4.16 -9.21
CA ASP A 10 -2.11 -4.47 -8.94
C ASP A 10 -2.28 -5.76 -8.14
N GLN A 11 -1.63 -6.85 -8.58
CA GLN A 11 -1.66 -8.12 -7.86
C GLN A 11 -1.00 -8.03 -6.48
N LEU A 12 0.11 -7.29 -6.37
CA LEU A 12 0.80 -7.11 -5.10
C LEU A 12 -0.02 -6.25 -4.12
N MET A 13 -0.69 -5.19 -4.61
CA MET A 13 -1.54 -4.31 -3.80
C MET A 13 -2.76 -5.04 -3.25
N GLN A 14 -3.39 -5.91 -4.05
CA GLN A 14 -4.51 -6.73 -3.56
C GLN A 14 -4.08 -7.65 -2.42
N GLN A 15 -2.91 -8.30 -2.54
CA GLN A 15 -2.35 -9.10 -1.46
C GLN A 15 -1.98 -8.24 -0.24
N GLN A 16 -1.43 -7.03 -0.44
CA GLN A 16 -1.07 -6.12 0.64
C GLN A 16 -2.28 -5.65 1.43
N LEU A 17 -3.38 -5.30 0.76
CA LEU A 17 -4.63 -4.93 1.42
C LEU A 17 -5.23 -6.09 2.22
N TRP A 18 -5.14 -7.32 1.70
CA TRP A 18 -5.50 -8.51 2.49
C TRP A 18 -4.64 -8.61 3.75
N CYS A 19 -3.32 -8.44 3.61
CA CYS A 19 -2.39 -8.48 4.74
C CYS A 19 -2.71 -7.40 5.78
N TRP A 20 -2.96 -6.16 5.36
CA TRP A 20 -3.39 -5.08 6.27
C TRP A 20 -4.72 -5.38 6.96
N GLY A 21 -5.68 -6.00 6.27
CA GLY A 21 -6.93 -6.46 6.90
C GLY A 21 -6.67 -7.46 8.02
N ARG A 22 -5.77 -8.43 7.76
CA ARG A 22 -5.37 -9.43 8.77
C ARG A 22 -4.55 -8.84 9.91
N ASP A 23 -3.73 -7.84 9.62
CA ASP A 23 -2.97 -7.06 10.62
C ASP A 23 -3.88 -6.32 11.60
N VAL A 24 -5.06 -5.88 11.12
CA VAL A 24 -6.09 -5.25 11.94
C VAL A 24 -6.87 -6.27 12.79
N GLU A 25 -7.15 -7.45 12.24
CA GLU A 25 -7.93 -8.53 12.86
C GLU A 25 -7.11 -9.46 13.75
N ARG A 26 -5.80 -9.21 13.86
CA ARG A 26 -4.87 -10.06 14.60
C ARG A 26 -5.24 -10.11 16.09
N ALA A 27 -5.21 -11.32 16.67
CA ALA A 27 -5.68 -11.57 18.02
C ALA A 27 -4.78 -10.95 19.11
N GLU A 28 -3.47 -10.89 18.86
CA GLU A 28 -2.49 -10.38 19.83
C GLU A 28 -2.42 -8.85 19.86
N GLY A 29 -3.11 -8.16 18.95
CA GLY A 29 -3.02 -6.71 18.79
C GLY A 29 -3.10 -6.27 17.33
N ASN A 30 -3.44 -5.00 17.13
CA ASN A 30 -3.55 -4.40 15.82
C ASN A 30 -2.18 -3.87 15.37
N LEU A 31 -1.55 -4.53 14.39
CA LEU A 31 -0.19 -4.17 13.94
C LEU A 31 -0.10 -2.78 13.30
N LEU A 32 -1.17 -2.27 12.68
CA LEU A 32 -1.18 -0.90 12.18
C LEU A 32 -1.06 0.08 13.35
N MET A 33 -1.82 -0.16 14.43
CA MET A 33 -1.77 0.70 15.61
C MET A 33 -0.43 0.59 16.34
N GLU A 34 0.15 -0.60 16.44
CA GLU A 34 1.50 -0.81 16.98
C GLU A 34 2.58 -0.10 16.15
N PHE A 35 2.39 -0.01 14.83
CA PHE A 35 3.27 0.75 13.93
C PHE A 35 3.13 2.27 14.10
N GLY A 36 2.08 2.74 14.78
CA GLY A 36 1.84 4.16 15.04
C GLY A 36 0.60 4.74 14.37
N PHE A 37 -0.24 3.93 13.73
CA PHE A 37 -1.51 4.42 13.18
C PHE A 37 -2.54 4.70 14.28
N GLU A 38 -3.24 5.82 14.13
CA GLU A 38 -4.46 6.13 14.84
C GLU A 38 -5.67 5.58 14.08
N ARG A 39 -6.64 5.03 14.83
CA ARG A 39 -7.86 4.48 14.25
C ARG A 39 -8.99 5.50 14.38
N HIS A 40 -9.42 6.05 13.24
CA HIS A 40 -10.56 6.95 13.15
C HIS A 40 -11.80 6.18 12.66
N ARG A 41 -12.86 6.18 13.46
CA ARG A 41 -14.13 5.52 13.15
C ARG A 41 -15.27 6.46 13.46
N ASP A 42 -16.22 6.57 12.55
CA ASP A 42 -17.49 7.21 12.83
C ASP A 42 -18.48 6.15 13.32
N CYS A 43 -18.53 5.94 14.63
CA CYS A 43 -19.42 4.99 15.26
C CYS A 43 -20.90 5.38 15.16
N ALA A 44 -21.23 6.62 14.80
CA ALA A 44 -22.62 7.08 14.70
C ALA A 44 -23.23 6.78 13.33
N ILE A 45 -22.41 6.68 12.27
CA ILE A 45 -22.88 6.53 10.89
C ILE A 45 -22.75 5.10 10.39
N ASP A 46 -21.57 4.47 10.53
CA ASP A 46 -21.36 3.08 10.12
C ASP A 46 -20.15 2.47 10.85
N PRO A 47 -20.35 1.46 11.72
CA PRO A 47 -19.26 0.80 12.42
C PRO A 47 -18.24 0.11 11.49
N GLN A 48 -18.56 -0.11 10.21
CA GLN A 48 -17.68 -0.75 9.24
C GLN A 48 -16.72 0.23 8.55
N SER A 49 -16.97 1.55 8.57
CA SER A 49 -16.05 2.51 7.98
C SER A 49 -14.97 2.93 8.96
N THR A 50 -13.75 2.42 8.74
CA THR A 50 -12.58 2.74 9.55
C THR A 50 -11.46 3.30 8.66
N CYS A 51 -10.92 4.45 9.05
CA CYS A 51 -9.71 5.04 8.50
C CYS A 51 -8.57 4.81 9.51
N TYR A 52 -7.47 4.22 9.06
CA TYR A 52 -6.23 4.20 9.83
C TYR A 52 -5.34 5.32 9.32
N ARG A 53 -4.98 6.26 10.20
CA ARG A 53 -4.19 7.42 9.85
C ARG A 53 -2.84 7.44 10.59
N LEU A 54 -1.78 7.78 9.89
CA LEU A 54 -0.45 7.98 10.46
C LEU A 54 0.03 9.36 10.00
N ASP A 55 0.20 10.28 10.95
CA ASP A 55 0.83 11.56 10.73
C ASP A 55 2.17 11.58 11.48
N CYS A 56 3.26 11.75 10.76
CA CYS A 56 4.61 11.79 11.32
C CYS A 56 5.41 12.88 10.61
N ASP A 57 5.65 14.00 11.30
CA ASP A 57 6.27 15.21 10.77
C ASP A 57 5.63 15.68 9.45
N GLU A 58 6.33 15.43 8.34
CA GLU A 58 5.97 15.83 6.98
C GLU A 58 5.30 14.71 6.18
N LEU A 59 5.03 13.56 6.80
CA LEU A 59 4.44 12.37 6.19
C LEU A 59 3.01 12.16 6.70
N HIS A 60 2.09 12.01 5.76
CA HIS A 60 0.68 11.71 6.04
C HIS A 60 0.27 10.44 5.29
N VAL A 61 -0.17 9.42 6.01
CA VAL A 61 -0.64 8.16 5.43
C VAL A 61 -2.05 7.89 5.93
N SER A 62 -2.94 7.48 5.02
CA SER A 62 -4.28 7.04 5.38
C SER A 62 -4.61 5.75 4.66
N LEU A 63 -5.16 4.78 5.40
CA LEU A 63 -5.53 3.46 4.91
C LEU A 63 -7.01 3.21 5.15
N TRP A 64 -7.68 2.72 4.11
CA TRP A 64 -9.07 2.27 4.18
C TRP A 64 -9.21 0.90 3.51
N GLY A 65 -10.36 0.26 3.74
CA GLY A 65 -10.75 -0.93 2.99
C GLY A 65 -10.89 -0.71 1.48
N PHE A 66 -10.88 0.54 0.98
CA PHE A 66 -11.00 0.88 -0.45
C PHE A 66 -9.71 1.40 -1.10
N GLY A 67 -8.64 1.67 -0.34
CA GLY A 67 -7.42 2.25 -0.89
C GLY A 67 -6.50 2.87 0.15
N MET A 68 -5.54 3.63 -0.35
CA MET A 68 -4.50 4.29 0.44
C MET A 68 -4.26 5.70 -0.08
N PHE A 69 -4.02 6.63 0.85
CA PHE A 69 -3.44 7.93 0.59
C PHE A 69 -2.04 8.00 1.19
N PHE A 70 -1.13 8.65 0.48
CA PHE A 70 0.23 8.93 0.91
C PHE A 70 0.58 10.35 0.48
N GLY A 71 0.88 11.22 1.44
CA GLY A 71 1.21 12.61 1.17
C GLY A 71 2.42 13.09 1.92
N ARG A 72 3.08 14.09 1.33
CA ARG A 72 4.21 14.80 1.92
C ARG A 72 4.11 16.29 1.63
N ARG A 73 4.40 17.14 2.63
CA ARG A 73 4.23 18.61 2.54
C ARG A 73 4.78 19.24 1.26
N ASP A 74 6.01 18.90 0.89
CA ASP A 74 6.66 19.52 -0.29
C ASP A 74 6.23 18.94 -1.64
N LEU A 75 5.55 17.79 -1.63
CA LEU A 75 5.27 17.02 -2.84
C LEU A 75 3.77 16.96 -3.20
N GLY A 76 2.88 17.17 -2.23
CA GLY A 76 1.45 16.92 -2.34
C GLY A 76 1.12 15.48 -1.96
N GLY A 77 0.13 14.88 -2.64
CA GLY A 77 -0.47 13.62 -2.21
C GLY A 77 -0.80 12.69 -3.36
N LEU A 78 -0.68 11.39 -3.09
CA LEU A 78 -1.08 10.32 -3.99
C LEU A 78 -2.17 9.48 -3.34
N TYR A 79 -3.19 9.18 -4.13
CA TYR A 79 -4.18 8.17 -3.80
C TYR A 79 -4.07 6.97 -4.73
N ILE A 80 -4.11 5.76 -4.16
CA ILE A 80 -4.20 4.50 -4.89
C ILE A 80 -5.50 3.79 -4.50
N ASN A 81 -6.29 3.42 -5.51
CA ASN A 81 -7.48 2.61 -5.31
C ASN A 81 -7.12 1.13 -5.17
N ARG A 82 -7.82 0.39 -4.32
CA ARG A 82 -7.60 -1.06 -4.15
C ARG A 82 -7.71 -1.91 -5.43
N PHE A 83 -8.53 -1.46 -6.38
CA PHE A 83 -8.83 -2.18 -7.62
C PHE A 83 -8.24 -1.50 -8.86
N ASP A 84 -7.51 -0.40 -8.67
CA ASP A 84 -6.82 0.28 -9.76
C ASP A 84 -5.48 0.80 -9.24
N PHE A 85 -4.42 0.05 -9.52
CA PHE A 85 -3.04 0.39 -9.18
C PHE A 85 -2.47 1.50 -10.08
N ARG A 86 -3.22 2.61 -10.16
CA ARG A 86 -2.86 3.83 -10.87
C ARG A 86 -2.93 4.99 -9.88
N PRO A 87 -1.78 5.60 -9.55
CA PRO A 87 -1.77 6.70 -8.61
C PRO A 87 -2.49 7.91 -9.21
N ARG A 88 -3.34 8.54 -8.40
CA ARG A 88 -3.94 9.84 -8.71
C ARG A 88 -3.29 10.88 -7.80
N TRP A 89 -2.87 12.01 -8.38
CA TRP A 89 -2.09 13.03 -7.65
C TRP A 89 -2.94 14.26 -7.34
N ALA A 90 -2.66 14.92 -6.23
CA ALA A 90 -3.24 16.20 -5.88
C ALA A 90 -2.19 17.09 -5.20
N PRO A 91 -2.29 18.44 -5.35
CA PRO A 91 -1.41 19.39 -4.66
C PRO A 91 -1.86 19.60 -3.20
N ILE A 92 -2.18 18.51 -2.50
CA ILE A 92 -2.54 18.50 -1.08
C ILE A 92 -1.73 17.40 -0.41
N GLU A 93 -1.11 17.70 0.70
CA GLU A 93 -0.22 16.81 1.44
C GLU A 93 -0.95 15.94 2.47
N SER A 94 -2.11 16.39 2.93
CA SER A 94 -2.89 15.73 3.97
C SER A 94 -4.37 15.75 3.62
N LEU A 95 -5.13 14.92 4.31
CA LEU A 95 -6.58 14.82 4.16
C LEU A 95 -7.29 15.30 5.41
N ALA A 96 -8.56 15.67 5.27
CA ALA A 96 -9.43 15.88 6.42
C ALA A 96 -9.59 14.57 7.22
N GLU A 97 -9.74 14.68 8.54
CA GLU A 97 -9.83 13.52 9.44
C GLU A 97 -11.08 12.66 9.21
N GLY A 98 -12.19 13.28 8.79
CA GLY A 98 -13.49 12.62 8.62
C GLY A 98 -13.72 11.96 7.26
N ILE A 99 -12.70 11.40 6.62
CA ILE A 99 -12.89 10.66 5.35
C ILE A 99 -13.13 9.18 5.66
N HIS A 100 -14.35 8.75 5.40
CA HIS A 100 -14.90 7.41 5.62
C HIS A 100 -15.28 6.73 4.30
N TRP A 101 -15.50 7.48 3.23
CA TRP A 101 -15.97 6.98 1.94
C TRP A 101 -15.16 7.53 0.75
N PRO A 102 -15.04 6.77 -0.35
CA PRO A 102 -14.32 7.22 -1.54
C PRO A 102 -14.82 8.54 -2.14
N GLN A 103 -16.09 8.88 -1.93
CA GLN A 103 -16.74 10.09 -2.46
C GLN A 103 -16.36 11.36 -1.69
N GLU A 104 -15.87 11.22 -0.46
CA GLU A 104 -15.40 12.31 0.40
C GLU A 104 -13.95 12.70 0.10
N LEU A 105 -13.26 11.87 -0.70
CA LEU A 105 -11.92 12.18 -1.16
C LEU A 105 -11.94 13.45 -2.02
N PRO A 106 -10.94 14.33 -1.86
CA PRO A 106 -10.78 15.50 -2.71
C PRO A 106 -10.52 15.10 -4.17
N ALA A 107 -10.65 16.07 -5.08
CA ALA A 107 -10.39 15.84 -6.48
C ALA A 107 -8.89 15.58 -6.73
N PHE A 108 -8.57 14.37 -7.19
CA PHE A 108 -7.24 14.04 -7.70
C PHE A 108 -7.21 14.19 -9.22
N ALA A 109 -6.09 14.70 -9.73
CA ALA A 109 -5.90 14.98 -11.14
C ALA A 109 -4.57 14.40 -11.66
N ARG A 110 -4.43 14.42 -12.98
CA ARG A 110 -3.15 14.13 -13.62
C ARG A 110 -2.20 15.31 -13.37
N PRO A 111 -0.93 15.06 -12.97
CA PRO A 111 0.07 16.12 -12.84
C PRO A 111 0.22 16.94 -14.14
N ARG A 112 0.37 18.26 -14.00
CA ARG A 112 0.53 19.23 -15.07
C ARG A 112 1.94 19.83 -15.04
N GLY A 113 2.60 19.84 -16.20
CA GLY A 113 3.95 20.38 -16.33
C GLY A 113 5.02 19.56 -15.61
N ARG A 114 6.29 19.86 -15.89
CA ARG A 114 7.43 19.06 -15.42
C ARG A 114 7.54 18.98 -13.89
N ALA A 115 7.33 20.09 -13.20
CA ALA A 115 7.49 20.16 -11.74
C ALA A 115 6.54 19.22 -10.98
N GLN A 116 5.25 19.20 -11.35
CA GLN A 116 4.28 18.30 -10.69
C GLN A 116 4.57 16.84 -11.01
N TRP A 117 5.03 16.53 -12.23
CA TRP A 117 5.45 15.16 -12.58
C TRP A 117 6.65 14.68 -11.78
N VAL A 118 7.60 15.56 -11.46
CA VAL A 118 8.73 15.21 -10.57
C VAL A 118 8.20 14.88 -9.18
N ARG A 119 7.40 15.77 -8.58
CA ARG A 119 6.81 15.54 -7.24
C ARG A 119 5.97 14.26 -7.17
N ALA A 120 5.13 14.02 -8.18
CA ALA A 120 4.30 12.81 -8.24
C ALA A 120 5.13 11.53 -8.38
N ARG A 121 6.29 11.57 -9.04
CA ARG A 121 7.22 10.43 -9.13
C ARG A 121 7.92 10.19 -7.80
N ASP A 122 8.37 11.25 -7.14
CA ASP A 122 9.02 11.16 -5.83
C ASP A 122 8.05 10.60 -4.78
N LEU A 123 6.79 11.06 -4.77
CA LEU A 123 5.74 10.48 -3.94
C LEU A 123 5.48 9.01 -4.27
N TRP A 124 5.48 8.64 -5.55
CA TRP A 124 5.24 7.26 -5.95
C TRP A 124 6.32 6.32 -5.43
N SER A 125 7.59 6.67 -5.65
CA SER A 125 8.71 5.89 -5.12
C SER A 125 8.71 5.86 -3.59
N GLY A 126 8.37 6.99 -2.95
CA GLY A 126 8.24 7.10 -1.49
C GLY A 126 7.14 6.20 -0.92
N LEU A 127 5.94 6.21 -1.52
CA LEU A 127 4.81 5.35 -1.13
C LEU A 127 5.20 3.88 -1.19
N LEU A 128 5.76 3.43 -2.31
CA LEU A 128 6.13 2.02 -2.48
C LEU A 128 7.22 1.58 -1.50
N ARG A 129 8.16 2.48 -1.19
CA ARG A 129 9.17 2.23 -0.17
C ARG A 129 8.56 2.15 1.22
N TRP A 130 7.63 3.05 1.55
CA TRP A 130 6.93 3.02 2.83
C TRP A 130 6.18 1.69 3.04
N ILE A 131 5.50 1.16 2.01
CA ILE A 131 4.87 -0.16 2.10
C ILE A 131 5.91 -1.27 2.32
N ALA A 132 7.07 -1.16 1.65
CA ALA A 132 8.17 -2.11 1.83
C ALA A 132 8.74 -2.09 3.26
N ASP A 133 8.89 -0.90 3.84
CA ASP A 133 9.41 -0.67 5.19
C ASP A 133 8.42 -1.19 6.24
N TYR A 134 7.11 -0.96 6.05
CA TYR A 134 6.07 -1.56 6.87
C TYR A 134 6.13 -3.09 6.84
N GLU A 135 6.24 -3.71 5.66
CA GLU A 135 6.33 -5.17 5.56
C GLU A 135 7.61 -5.74 6.16
N ALA A 136 8.73 -5.00 6.12
CA ALA A 136 9.95 -5.39 6.82
C ALA A 136 9.74 -5.32 8.35
N TRP A 137 9.16 -4.23 8.85
CA TRP A 137 8.86 -4.08 10.26
C TRP A 137 7.91 -5.16 10.80
N VAL A 138 6.89 -5.56 10.04
CA VAL A 138 6.01 -6.66 10.43
C VAL A 138 6.80 -7.97 10.55
N GLN A 139 7.71 -8.26 9.62
CA GLN A 139 8.54 -9.46 9.70
C GLN A 139 9.46 -9.48 10.92
N ASP A 140 9.96 -8.30 11.34
CA ASP A 140 10.85 -8.17 12.48
C ASP A 140 10.10 -8.19 13.83
N THR A 141 8.85 -7.70 13.86
CA THR A 141 8.10 -7.49 15.12
C THR A 141 7.11 -8.60 15.42
N SER A 142 6.58 -9.28 14.40
CA SER A 142 5.60 -10.37 14.58
C SER A 142 6.27 -11.74 14.67
N GLU A 143 5.50 -12.77 15.05
CA GLU A 143 6.02 -14.13 15.03
C GLU A 143 6.50 -14.52 13.61
N PRO A 144 7.63 -15.25 13.47
CA PRO A 144 8.23 -15.54 12.15
C PRO A 144 7.32 -16.20 11.12
N THR A 145 6.23 -16.85 11.56
CA THR A 145 5.27 -17.53 10.68
C THR A 145 4.01 -16.72 10.38
N TYR A 146 3.82 -15.58 11.06
CA TYR A 146 2.58 -14.79 10.98
C TYR A 146 2.24 -14.37 9.56
N ARG A 147 3.17 -13.70 8.87
CA ARG A 147 2.94 -13.22 7.51
C ARG A 147 2.80 -14.37 6.51
N SER A 148 3.56 -15.46 6.69
CA SER A 148 3.44 -16.66 5.84
C SER A 148 2.06 -17.29 5.94
N LYS A 149 1.55 -17.52 7.16
CA LYS A 149 0.19 -18.01 7.40
C LYS A 149 -0.86 -17.06 6.82
N THR A 150 -0.66 -15.76 6.99
CA THR A 150 -1.55 -14.72 6.45
C THR A 150 -1.65 -14.80 4.92
N VAL A 151 -0.51 -14.90 4.22
CA VAL A 151 -0.48 -15.03 2.76
C VAL A 151 -1.06 -16.36 2.29
N GLU A 152 -0.86 -17.45 3.01
CA GLU A 152 -1.40 -18.78 2.66
C GLU A 152 -2.93 -18.83 2.72
N THR A 153 -3.54 -18.07 3.64
CA THR A 153 -5.01 -17.97 3.72
C THR A 153 -5.62 -17.08 2.63
N TRP A 154 -4.81 -16.33 1.88
CA TRP A 154 -5.31 -15.52 0.78
C TRP A 154 -5.70 -16.41 -0.40
N LEU A 155 -6.85 -16.15 -1.04
CA LEU A 155 -7.34 -16.95 -2.17
C LEU A 155 -6.46 -16.84 -3.42
N ARG A 156 -5.67 -15.77 -3.54
CA ARG A 156 -4.86 -15.45 -4.73
C ARG A 156 -3.45 -14.99 -4.33
N PRO A 157 -2.66 -15.84 -3.64
CA PRO A 157 -1.32 -15.47 -3.22
C PRO A 157 -0.46 -15.24 -4.45
N PHE A 158 0.25 -14.12 -4.45
CA PHE A 158 1.02 -13.64 -5.59
C PHE A 158 2.52 -13.70 -5.33
N VAL A 159 2.96 -13.11 -4.21
CA VAL A 159 4.36 -13.10 -3.74
C VAL A 159 4.44 -13.77 -2.37
N ARG A 160 5.51 -14.55 -2.14
CA ARG A 160 5.76 -15.17 -0.82
C ARG A 160 5.97 -14.11 0.25
N ALA A 161 5.56 -14.39 1.49
CA ALA A 161 5.66 -13.47 2.63
C ALA A 161 7.06 -12.82 2.75
N GLU A 162 8.12 -13.63 2.76
CA GLU A 162 9.51 -13.18 2.89
C GLU A 162 10.04 -12.37 1.69
N LYS A 163 9.25 -12.26 0.61
CA LYS A 163 9.58 -11.49 -0.59
C LYS A 163 8.70 -10.27 -0.78
N MET A 164 7.71 -10.02 0.09
CA MET A 164 6.79 -8.88 -0.05
C MET A 164 7.53 -7.54 0.03
N SER A 165 8.30 -7.30 1.08
CA SER A 165 9.12 -6.07 1.22
C SER A 165 10.05 -5.87 0.01
N ALA A 166 10.78 -6.92 -0.39
CA ALA A 166 11.67 -6.87 -1.55
C ALA A 166 10.92 -6.57 -2.88
N ALA A 167 9.70 -7.08 -3.05
CA ALA A 167 8.89 -6.82 -4.24
C ALA A 167 8.42 -5.35 -4.30
N TRP A 168 8.06 -4.76 -3.16
CA TRP A 168 7.72 -3.34 -3.07
C TRP A 168 8.95 -2.44 -3.31
N HIS A 169 10.10 -2.77 -2.71
CA HIS A 169 11.35 -2.08 -3.02
C HIS A 169 11.71 -2.16 -4.50
N PHE A 170 11.56 -3.34 -5.10
CA PHE A 170 11.76 -3.50 -6.54
C PHE A 170 10.91 -2.51 -7.33
N LEU A 171 9.60 -2.41 -7.03
CA LEU A 171 8.71 -1.45 -7.67
C LEU A 171 9.11 0.01 -7.43
N SER A 172 9.59 0.35 -6.22
CA SER A 172 10.00 1.71 -5.87
C SER A 172 11.20 2.21 -6.70
N ASN A 173 12.07 1.27 -7.10
CA ASN A 173 13.26 1.51 -7.90
C ASN A 173 13.00 1.42 -9.42
N GLN A 174 11.77 1.12 -9.85
CA GLN A 174 11.43 1.11 -11.26
C GLN A 174 11.29 2.54 -11.78
N ASP A 175 12.30 2.95 -12.52
CA ASP A 175 12.28 4.20 -13.23
C ASP A 175 11.17 4.15 -14.29
N TRP A 176 10.20 5.06 -14.21
CA TRP A 176 9.03 5.09 -15.12
C TRP A 176 9.41 5.19 -16.61
N ASN A 177 10.68 5.52 -16.89
CA ASN A 177 11.22 5.76 -18.22
C ASN A 177 12.21 4.69 -18.73
N ARG A 178 12.65 3.71 -17.91
CA ARG A 178 13.56 2.65 -18.38
C ARG A 178 12.84 1.33 -18.56
N GLN A 179 13.20 0.61 -19.64
CA GLN A 179 12.91 -0.81 -19.76
C GLN A 179 13.68 -1.54 -18.66
N SER A 180 12.98 -1.83 -17.57
CA SER A 180 13.50 -2.64 -16.48
C SER A 180 13.69 -4.09 -16.89
N LYS A 181 14.61 -4.79 -16.22
CA LYS A 181 14.77 -6.25 -16.37
C LYS A 181 13.40 -6.96 -16.31
N PRO A 182 13.18 -8.03 -17.09
CA PRO A 182 11.90 -8.72 -17.11
C PRO A 182 11.49 -9.16 -15.70
N LEU A 183 10.27 -8.81 -15.27
CA LEU A 183 9.69 -9.21 -13.99
C LEU A 183 9.78 -10.74 -13.73
N SER A 184 9.81 -11.54 -14.79
CA SER A 184 9.97 -13.00 -14.75
C SER A 184 11.33 -13.47 -14.23
N GLU A 185 12.40 -12.69 -14.40
CA GLU A 185 13.73 -13.04 -13.93
C GLU A 185 13.92 -12.74 -12.43
N LEU A 186 13.17 -11.78 -11.90
CA LEU A 186 13.36 -11.29 -10.54
C LEU A 186 12.47 -11.96 -9.50
N LEU A 187 11.34 -12.55 -9.92
CA LEU A 187 10.34 -13.05 -8.98
C LEU A 187 9.84 -14.44 -9.39
N LYS A 188 10.15 -15.44 -8.56
CA LYS A 188 9.50 -16.75 -8.63
C LYS A 188 8.04 -16.58 -8.22
N ARG A 189 7.11 -16.78 -9.16
CA ARG A 189 5.66 -16.85 -8.87
C ARG A 189 5.41 -17.83 -7.74
N TYR A 190 4.55 -17.44 -6.79
CA TYR A 190 4.06 -18.36 -5.77
C TYR A 190 3.39 -19.55 -6.47
N LYS A 191 3.87 -20.77 -6.18
CA LYS A 191 3.19 -22.01 -6.53
C LYS A 191 2.66 -22.57 -5.22
N LEU A 192 1.33 -22.74 -5.12
CA LEU A 192 0.72 -23.47 -4.02
C LEU A 192 1.45 -24.81 -3.86
N PRO A 193 1.86 -25.19 -2.63
CA PRO A 193 2.35 -26.53 -2.38
C PRO A 193 1.30 -27.52 -2.89
N ARG A 194 1.70 -28.46 -3.76
CA ARG A 194 0.82 -29.56 -4.15
C ARG A 194 0.64 -30.44 -2.91
N GLY A 195 -0.45 -30.29 -2.17
CA GLY A 195 -0.76 -31.20 -1.06
C GLY A 195 -1.60 -30.69 0.10
N ALA A 196 -2.45 -29.68 -0.03
CA ALA A 196 -3.49 -29.41 0.96
C ALA A 196 -4.83 -29.98 0.45
N LYS A 197 -5.08 -31.25 0.77
CA LYS A 197 -6.42 -31.83 0.89
C LYS A 197 -6.69 -32.04 2.36
#